data_AF-A0A9P8LH87-F1
#
_entry.id   AF-A0A9P8LH87-F1
#
_cell.length_a   1.000
_cell.length_b   1.000
_cell.length_c   1.000
_cell.angle_alpha   90.00
_cell.angle_beta   90.00
_cell.angle_gamma   90.00
#
_symmetry.space_group_name_H-M   'P 1'
#
loop_
_entity.id
_entity.type
_entity.pdbx_description
1 polymer ?
#
loop_
_entity_poly.entity_id
_entity_poly.type
_entity_poly.pdbx_seq_one_letter_code
_entity_poly.pdbx_strand_id
1 'polypeptide(L)'
;MAGETGTHYFQRNLVHHGGFLDEVVFLQRTSDQEDIDWLHTTVSKTPGYSIANYTEDRVSNYAHSWDLCEPGTMYIKIDDDIVFIEDTTIPAIVDTKLKNPNSLLVSANALNQPALAWIHHHLGVVKPYLPELTPIPGPNPKPKYDWRASDLPDWQGPQSYTVPDDFKPPFPSHRWLPARHLNNTDGTPITTADYTPDGPGWYRWTVAAQQHYSFFEHLEKGELWRYRFTVWDYHYDRLSTTFMCIWGDDVVAIRDDMSGDDEGYMTIEAPKRLRRRMPSLIYSSSSSSFKNIALF
;
A
#
# COMPACT_ATOMS: atom_id res chain seq x y z
N MET A 1 14.39 -14.82 4.94
CA MET A 1 13.90 -14.93 3.56
C MET A 1 13.07 -13.70 3.20
N ALA A 2 13.64 -12.49 3.31
CA ALA A 2 12.94 -11.23 3.03
C ALA A 2 13.75 -10.34 2.07
N GLY A 3 14.57 -10.96 1.22
CA GLY A 3 15.45 -10.27 0.27
C GLY A 3 15.26 -10.70 -1.19
N GLU A 4 14.19 -11.43 -1.50
CA GLU A 4 13.91 -11.97 -2.86
C GLU A 4 12.45 -11.76 -3.31
N THR A 5 11.64 -10.99 -2.58
CA THR A 5 10.17 -11.08 -2.67
C THR A 5 9.51 -10.12 -3.67
N GLY A 6 10.14 -9.02 -4.07
CA GLY A 6 9.53 -8.03 -4.96
C GLY A 6 9.36 -8.52 -6.41
N THR A 7 10.35 -9.24 -6.94
CA THR A 7 10.34 -9.74 -8.32
C THR A 7 9.33 -10.87 -8.55
N HIS A 8 8.91 -11.58 -7.52
CA HIS A 8 8.03 -12.74 -7.68
C HIS A 8 6.57 -12.35 -7.96
N TYR A 9 6.05 -11.26 -7.40
CA TYR A 9 4.63 -10.91 -7.56
C TYR A 9 4.28 -10.56 -9.00
N PHE A 10 5.02 -9.64 -9.61
CA PHE A 10 4.74 -9.25 -11.00
C PHE A 10 5.15 -10.33 -11.98
N GLN A 11 6.30 -10.98 -11.77
CA GLN A 11 6.77 -12.05 -12.65
C GLN A 11 5.75 -13.19 -12.73
N ARG A 12 5.19 -13.65 -11.59
CA ARG A 12 4.12 -14.67 -11.59
C ARG A 12 2.86 -14.19 -12.29
N ASN A 13 2.58 -12.89 -12.22
CA ASN A 13 1.40 -12.30 -12.83
C ASN A 13 1.60 -11.97 -14.31
N LEU A 14 2.76 -12.24 -14.92
CA LEU A 14 2.93 -12.11 -16.37
C LEU A 14 2.07 -13.15 -17.12
N VAL A 15 1.50 -12.79 -18.26
CA VAL A 15 0.63 -13.67 -19.07
C VAL A 15 1.33 -14.96 -19.49
N HIS A 16 2.63 -14.92 -19.77
CA HIS A 16 3.41 -16.13 -20.11
C HIS A 16 3.65 -17.06 -18.90
N HIS A 17 3.33 -16.61 -17.69
CA HIS A 17 3.26 -17.42 -16.46
C HIS A 17 1.82 -17.69 -16.02
N GLY A 18 0.81 -17.38 -16.85
CA GLY A 18 -0.60 -17.61 -16.56
C GLY A 18 -1.28 -16.52 -15.72
N GLY A 19 -0.65 -15.35 -15.58
CA GLY A 19 -1.23 -14.18 -14.93
C GLY A 19 -1.98 -13.22 -15.87
N PHE A 20 -2.12 -11.97 -15.43
CA PHE A 20 -2.92 -10.91 -16.08
C PHE A 20 -2.11 -9.76 -16.69
N LEU A 21 -0.79 -9.70 -16.45
CA LEU A 21 0.07 -8.60 -16.90
C LEU A 21 0.75 -8.97 -18.22
N ASP A 22 0.52 -8.20 -19.28
CA ASP A 22 1.24 -8.36 -20.54
C ASP A 22 2.71 -7.92 -20.41
N GLU A 23 2.91 -6.81 -19.70
CA GLU A 23 4.22 -6.22 -19.40
C GLU A 23 4.22 -5.54 -18.03
N VAL A 24 5.41 -5.21 -17.54
CA VAL A 24 5.64 -4.36 -16.36
C VAL A 24 6.58 -3.24 -16.77
N VAL A 25 6.14 -2.00 -16.60
CA VAL A 25 6.89 -0.81 -17.01
C VAL A 25 7.35 -0.05 -15.76
N PHE A 26 8.65 0.02 -15.57
CA PHE A 26 9.25 0.75 -14.46
C PHE A 26 9.46 2.22 -14.82
N LEU A 27 8.94 3.12 -13.98
CA LEU A 27 9.27 4.54 -14.05
C LEU A 27 10.43 4.85 -13.13
N GLN A 28 11.62 4.98 -13.71
CA GLN A 28 12.81 5.36 -12.96
C GLN A 28 12.70 6.84 -12.52
N ARG A 29 12.54 7.05 -11.21
CA ARG A 29 12.46 8.39 -10.58
C ARG A 29 13.47 8.57 -9.44
N THR A 30 14.59 7.85 -9.51
CA THR A 30 15.71 7.92 -8.57
C THR A 30 16.99 8.34 -9.31
N SER A 31 17.86 9.05 -8.61
CA SER A 31 19.22 9.36 -9.05
C SER A 31 20.27 8.54 -8.30
N ASP A 32 19.84 7.61 -7.44
CA ASP A 32 20.72 6.70 -6.73
C ASP A 32 21.25 5.63 -7.69
N GLN A 33 22.57 5.51 -7.79
CA GLN A 33 23.19 4.60 -8.75
C GLN A 33 22.96 3.12 -8.39
N GLU A 34 22.86 2.79 -7.10
CA GLU A 34 22.61 1.42 -6.66
C GLU A 34 21.21 0.96 -7.08
N ASP A 35 20.20 1.82 -6.90
CA ASP A 35 18.83 1.55 -7.34
C ASP A 35 18.75 1.41 -8.86
N ILE A 36 19.44 2.29 -9.60
CA ILE A 36 19.49 2.27 -11.06
C ILE A 36 20.14 0.96 -11.56
N ASP A 37 21.29 0.58 -11.00
CA ASP A 37 21.99 -0.64 -11.38
C ASP A 37 21.16 -1.89 -11.07
N TRP A 38 20.48 -1.90 -9.92
CA TRP A 38 19.54 -2.96 -9.56
C TRP A 38 18.37 -3.06 -10.55
N LEU A 39 17.77 -1.93 -10.93
CA LEU A 39 16.65 -1.87 -11.86
C LEU A 39 17.06 -2.41 -13.24
N HIS A 40 18.15 -1.89 -13.82
CA HIS A 40 18.65 -2.38 -15.11
C HIS A 40 19.02 -3.87 -15.08
N THR A 41 19.61 -4.34 -13.99
CA THR A 41 19.91 -5.76 -13.80
C THR A 41 18.64 -6.61 -13.73
N THR A 42 17.60 -6.13 -13.06
CA THR A 42 16.32 -6.83 -12.91
C THR A 42 15.57 -6.92 -14.23
N VAL A 43 15.48 -5.80 -14.96
CA VAL A 43 14.80 -5.72 -16.26
C VAL A 43 15.51 -6.56 -17.31
N SER A 44 16.85 -6.50 -17.39
CA SER A 44 17.62 -7.29 -18.36
C SER A 44 17.49 -8.81 -18.18
N LYS A 45 17.13 -9.27 -16.97
CA LYS A 45 16.96 -10.69 -16.65
C LYS A 45 15.52 -11.18 -16.75
N THR A 46 14.54 -10.29 -16.87
CA THR A 46 13.12 -10.64 -16.75
C THR A 46 12.36 -10.27 -18.02
N PRO A 47 12.04 -11.26 -18.89
CA PRO A 47 11.18 -11.01 -20.05
C PRO A 47 9.84 -10.40 -19.64
N GLY A 48 9.37 -9.41 -20.40
CA GLY A 48 8.15 -8.67 -20.10
C GLY A 48 8.34 -7.49 -19.16
N TYR A 49 9.54 -7.25 -18.64
CA TYR A 49 9.85 -6.01 -17.91
C TYR A 49 10.52 -5.00 -18.84
N SER A 50 10.22 -3.72 -18.66
CA SER A 50 10.84 -2.61 -19.39
C SER A 50 11.03 -1.40 -18.49
N ILE A 51 11.90 -0.47 -18.91
CA ILE A 51 12.07 0.83 -18.26
C ILE A 51 11.50 1.88 -19.21
N ALA A 52 10.62 2.73 -18.70
CA ALA A 52 10.08 3.85 -19.45
C ALA A 52 11.20 4.85 -19.82
N ASN A 53 11.21 5.28 -21.08
CA ASN A 53 12.09 6.36 -21.53
C ASN A 53 11.53 7.72 -21.08
N TYR A 54 11.98 8.22 -19.93
CA TYR A 54 11.66 9.57 -19.45
C TYR A 54 12.74 10.59 -19.83
N THR A 55 12.31 11.79 -20.21
CA THR A 55 13.19 12.97 -20.28
C THR A 55 13.35 13.60 -18.89
N GLU A 56 14.52 14.21 -18.60
CA GLU A 56 14.88 14.74 -17.27
C GLU A 56 13.87 15.76 -16.70
N ASP A 57 13.14 16.48 -17.55
CA ASP A 57 12.14 17.49 -17.18
C ASP A 57 10.87 16.92 -16.52
N ARG A 58 10.66 15.59 -16.59
CA ARG A 58 9.44 14.91 -16.12
C ARG A 58 9.59 14.21 -14.77
N VAL A 59 10.80 14.15 -14.20
CA VAL A 59 11.09 13.43 -12.95
C VAL A 59 10.42 14.09 -11.73
N SER A 60 10.25 15.42 -11.75
CA SER A 60 9.75 16.19 -10.60
C SER A 60 8.24 16.31 -10.51
N ASN A 61 7.49 15.94 -11.57
CA ASN A 61 6.03 16.06 -11.60
C ASN A 61 5.38 14.68 -11.81
N TYR A 62 4.62 14.23 -10.81
CA TYR A 62 3.95 12.93 -10.80
C TYR A 62 2.87 12.80 -11.88
N ALA A 63 2.30 13.91 -12.35
CA ALA A 63 1.35 13.89 -13.46
C ALA A 63 1.94 13.28 -14.75
N HIS A 64 3.26 13.40 -14.98
CA HIS A 64 3.90 12.81 -16.16
C HIS A 64 4.01 11.28 -16.12
N SER A 65 3.69 10.64 -14.98
CA SER A 65 3.56 9.18 -14.92
C SER A 65 2.55 8.69 -15.97
N TRP A 66 1.52 9.50 -16.24
CA TRP A 66 0.38 9.16 -17.07
C TRP A 66 0.58 9.40 -18.58
N ASP A 67 1.74 9.95 -18.97
CA ASP A 67 2.02 10.33 -20.36
C ASP A 67 2.15 9.14 -21.30
N LEU A 68 2.55 7.98 -20.78
CA LEU A 68 2.75 6.74 -21.54
C LEU A 68 1.46 5.93 -21.70
N CYS A 69 0.37 6.37 -21.08
CA CYS A 69 -0.90 5.67 -21.22
C CYS A 69 -1.48 5.82 -22.63
N GLU A 70 -1.88 4.70 -23.22
CA GLU A 70 -2.45 4.58 -24.55
C GLU A 70 -3.92 4.16 -24.51
N PRO A 71 -4.78 4.67 -25.41
CA PRO A 71 -6.16 4.22 -25.53
C PRO A 71 -6.27 2.71 -25.79
N GLY A 72 -7.28 2.05 -25.24
CA GLY A 72 -7.51 0.61 -25.39
C GLY A 72 -6.69 -0.28 -24.46
N THR A 73 -5.79 0.29 -23.66
CA THR A 73 -4.93 -0.45 -22.71
C THR A 73 -5.38 -0.23 -21.27
N MET A 74 -5.41 -1.28 -20.46
CA MET A 74 -5.68 -1.19 -19.02
C MET A 74 -4.35 -1.10 -18.27
N TYR A 75 -4.19 -0.09 -17.41
CA TYR A 75 -3.00 0.13 -16.60
C TYR A 75 -3.27 -0.22 -15.14
N ILE A 76 -2.29 -0.81 -14.47
CA ILE A 76 -2.28 -1.02 -13.02
C ILE A 76 -1.11 -0.26 -12.43
N LYS A 77 -1.37 0.88 -11.82
CA LYS A 77 -0.33 1.69 -11.17
C LYS A 77 -0.06 1.16 -9.77
N ILE A 78 1.21 0.91 -9.45
CA ILE A 78 1.67 0.39 -8.16
C ILE A 78 2.89 1.22 -7.72
N ASP A 79 2.88 1.76 -6.49
CA ASP A 79 4.06 2.43 -5.93
C ASP A 79 5.11 1.40 -5.50
N ASP A 80 6.38 1.81 -5.47
CA ASP A 80 7.52 0.99 -5.05
C ASP A 80 7.55 0.63 -3.58
N ASP A 81 6.76 1.33 -2.79
CA ASP A 81 6.72 1.19 -1.35
C ASP A 81 5.78 0.05 -0.90
N ILE A 82 5.20 -0.69 -1.86
CA ILE A 82 4.41 -1.91 -1.65
C ILE A 82 5.32 -3.11 -1.39
N VAL A 83 5.17 -3.71 -0.20
CA VAL A 83 6.00 -4.83 0.27
C VAL A 83 5.29 -6.18 0.25
N PHE A 84 3.96 -6.17 0.11
CA PHE A 84 3.14 -7.38 0.01
C PHE A 84 1.96 -7.16 -0.93
N ILE A 85 1.69 -8.14 -1.78
CA ILE A 85 0.52 -8.21 -2.65
C ILE A 85 -0.11 -9.58 -2.48
N GLU A 86 -1.38 -9.64 -2.10
CA GLU A 86 -2.10 -10.91 -2.04
C GLU A 86 -2.33 -11.47 -3.46
N ASP A 87 -2.21 -12.78 -3.64
CA ASP A 87 -2.20 -13.43 -4.97
C ASP A 87 -3.43 -13.10 -5.84
N THR A 88 -4.57 -12.76 -5.23
CA THR A 88 -5.82 -12.43 -5.91
C THR A 88 -6.03 -10.92 -6.12
N THR A 89 -5.14 -10.06 -5.62
CA THR A 89 -5.28 -8.59 -5.76
C THR A 89 -5.31 -8.15 -7.23
N ILE A 90 -4.34 -8.56 -8.05
CA ILE A 90 -4.28 -8.17 -9.47
C ILE A 90 -5.48 -8.72 -10.26
N PRO A 91 -5.82 -10.03 -10.22
CA PRO A 91 -7.02 -10.53 -10.89
C PRO A 91 -8.30 -9.79 -10.51
N ALA A 92 -8.44 -9.41 -9.24
CA ALA A 92 -9.65 -8.78 -8.73
C ALA A 92 -9.79 -7.32 -9.08
N ILE A 93 -8.70 -6.55 -9.06
CA ILE A 93 -8.75 -5.14 -9.44
C ILE A 93 -9.14 -5.02 -10.92
N VAL A 94 -8.60 -5.92 -11.76
CA VAL A 94 -8.95 -6.07 -13.18
C VAL A 94 -10.41 -6.47 -13.36
N ASP A 95 -10.84 -7.58 -12.76
CA ASP A 95 -12.22 -8.07 -12.86
C ASP A 95 -13.22 -7.00 -12.42
N THR A 96 -12.88 -6.24 -11.36
CA THR A 96 -13.81 -5.22 -10.89
C THR A 96 -13.84 -4.00 -11.78
N LYS A 97 -12.71 -3.56 -12.35
CA LYS A 97 -12.72 -2.47 -13.34
C LYS A 97 -13.53 -2.88 -14.58
N LEU A 98 -13.40 -4.13 -15.04
CA LEU A 98 -14.20 -4.68 -16.16
C LEU A 98 -15.70 -4.71 -15.86
N LYS A 99 -16.10 -5.10 -14.64
CA LYS A 99 -17.50 -5.13 -14.20
C LYS A 99 -18.10 -3.76 -13.92
N ASN A 100 -17.27 -2.73 -13.75
CA ASN A 100 -17.69 -1.37 -13.43
C ASN A 100 -17.14 -0.37 -14.46
N PRO A 101 -17.52 -0.46 -15.74
CA PRO A 101 -16.95 0.39 -16.81
C PRO A 101 -17.20 1.89 -16.57
N ASN A 102 -18.26 2.24 -15.83
CA ASN A 102 -18.58 3.62 -15.48
C ASN A 102 -17.69 4.21 -14.36
N SER A 103 -16.95 3.38 -13.62
CA SER A 103 -15.97 3.87 -12.65
C SER A 103 -14.80 4.53 -13.38
N LEU A 104 -14.26 5.66 -12.88
CA LEU A 104 -13.06 6.25 -13.49
C LEU A 104 -11.85 5.37 -13.24
N LEU A 105 -11.63 4.98 -11.99
CA LEU A 105 -10.56 4.09 -11.56
C LEU A 105 -11.08 3.15 -10.47
N VAL A 106 -10.31 2.10 -10.21
CA VAL A 106 -10.49 1.19 -9.08
C VAL A 106 -9.22 1.21 -8.25
N SER A 107 -9.31 1.40 -6.93
CA SER A 107 -8.15 1.30 -6.02
C SER A 107 -8.17 -0.04 -5.27
N ALA A 108 -7.01 -0.61 -4.96
CA ALA A 108 -6.90 -1.80 -4.11
C ALA A 108 -7.11 -1.47 -2.62
N ASN A 109 -7.34 -2.48 -1.79
CA ASN A 109 -7.31 -2.32 -0.34
C ASN A 109 -5.85 -2.28 0.16
N ALA A 110 -5.23 -1.10 0.13
CA ALA A 110 -3.89 -0.92 0.70
C ALA A 110 -3.95 -0.65 2.21
N LEU A 111 -3.20 -1.45 2.98
CA LEU A 111 -2.93 -1.15 4.38
C LEU A 111 -2.18 0.17 4.49
N ASN A 112 -2.38 0.87 5.62
CA ASN A 112 -1.76 2.17 5.86
C ASN A 112 -2.20 3.28 4.89
N GLN A 113 -3.36 3.12 4.23
CA GLN A 113 -4.05 4.28 3.68
C GLN A 113 -4.89 4.97 4.76
N PRO A 114 -4.93 6.32 4.81
CA PRO A 114 -5.52 7.05 5.92
C PRO A 114 -6.96 6.65 6.23
N ALA A 115 -7.84 6.71 5.23
CA ALA A 115 -9.25 6.36 5.39
C ALA A 115 -9.49 4.83 5.53
N LEU A 116 -8.64 3.99 4.93
CA LEU A 116 -8.74 2.52 5.11
C LEU A 116 -8.34 2.10 6.52
N ALA A 117 -7.51 2.86 7.23
CA ALA A 117 -7.21 2.59 8.64
C ALA A 117 -8.48 2.58 9.50
N TRP A 118 -9.38 3.54 9.27
CA TRP A 118 -10.69 3.59 9.92
C TRP A 118 -11.56 2.39 9.52
N ILE A 119 -11.60 2.04 8.24
CA ILE A 119 -12.38 0.88 7.76
C ILE A 119 -11.87 -0.41 8.41
N HIS A 120 -10.57 -0.66 8.39
CA HIS A 120 -9.95 -1.82 9.02
C HIS A 120 -10.26 -1.90 10.53
N HIS A 121 -10.23 -0.75 11.21
CA HIS A 121 -10.64 -0.68 12.61
C HIS A 121 -12.10 -1.12 12.79
N HIS A 122 -13.02 -0.60 11.99
CA HIS A 122 -14.46 -0.85 12.10
C HIS A 122 -14.87 -2.24 11.61
N LEU A 123 -14.06 -2.88 10.75
CA LEU A 123 -14.18 -4.30 10.40
C LEU A 123 -13.65 -5.23 11.51
N GLY A 124 -13.03 -4.69 12.56
CA GLY A 124 -12.50 -5.47 13.68
C GLY A 124 -11.25 -6.30 13.33
N VAL A 125 -10.56 -5.95 12.24
CA VAL A 125 -9.35 -6.68 11.80
C VAL A 125 -8.08 -6.19 12.49
N VAL A 126 -8.08 -4.96 13.01
CA VAL A 126 -6.95 -4.44 13.76
C VAL A 126 -6.95 -5.00 15.17
N LYS A 127 -5.82 -5.58 15.57
CA LYS A 127 -5.59 -6.24 16.86
C LYS A 127 -4.88 -5.30 17.85
N PRO A 128 -4.97 -5.56 19.16
CA PRO A 128 -4.27 -4.77 20.15
C PRO A 128 -2.76 -5.07 20.08
N TYR A 129 -2.01 -4.13 19.52
CA TYR A 129 -0.54 -4.11 19.52
C TYR A 129 -0.07 -2.79 20.15
N LEU A 130 0.96 -2.87 20.98
CA LEU A 130 1.54 -1.72 21.69
C LEU A 130 3.07 -1.73 21.57
N PRO A 131 3.74 -0.56 21.60
CA PRO A 131 5.18 -0.50 21.41
C PRO A 131 5.92 -1.18 22.57
N GLU A 132 6.97 -1.92 22.23
CA GLU A 132 7.92 -2.44 23.21
C GLU A 132 8.64 -1.27 23.89
N LEU A 133 8.45 -1.12 25.21
CA LEU A 133 8.93 0.06 25.94
C LEU A 133 10.38 -0.05 26.40
N THR A 134 10.89 -1.29 26.55
CA THR A 134 12.25 -1.56 27.04
C THR A 134 12.94 -2.59 26.14
N PRO A 135 14.24 -2.43 25.89
CA PRO A 135 14.98 -3.40 25.09
C PRO A 135 15.11 -4.74 25.81
N ILE A 136 15.30 -5.81 25.04
CA ILE A 136 15.59 -7.14 25.59
C ILE A 136 16.87 -7.06 26.44
N PRO A 137 16.87 -7.52 27.71
CA PRO A 137 18.06 -7.51 28.53
C PRO A 137 19.12 -8.49 27.99
N GLY A 138 20.38 -8.06 27.82
CA GLY A 138 21.49 -8.96 27.49
C GLY A 138 22.66 -8.28 26.76
N PRO A 139 23.83 -8.95 26.64
CA PRO A 139 25.04 -8.39 26.04
C PRO A 139 25.01 -8.27 24.50
N ASN A 140 24.05 -8.92 23.84
CA ASN A 140 23.79 -8.79 22.39
C ASN A 140 22.29 -8.93 22.12
N PRO A 141 21.47 -7.96 22.53
CA PRO A 141 20.03 -8.03 22.38
C PRO A 141 19.67 -7.62 20.95
N LYS A 142 20.04 -8.44 19.97
CA LYS A 142 19.49 -8.30 18.63
C LYS A 142 18.12 -8.98 18.66
N PRO A 143 17.02 -8.24 18.43
CA PRO A 143 15.74 -8.89 18.20
C PRO A 143 15.94 -9.91 17.08
N LYS A 144 15.47 -11.14 17.27
CA LYS A 144 15.30 -12.04 16.13
C LYS A 144 14.22 -11.38 15.27
N TYR A 145 14.64 -10.77 14.16
CA TYR A 145 13.74 -10.12 13.21
C TYR A 145 12.95 -11.21 12.49
N ASP A 146 11.85 -11.64 13.10
CA ASP A 146 10.84 -12.49 12.49
C ASP A 146 9.56 -11.68 12.35
N TRP A 147 8.91 -11.77 11.20
CA TRP A 147 7.63 -11.11 10.95
C TRP A 147 6.48 -11.85 11.63
N ARG A 148 6.70 -13.12 12.02
CA ARG A 148 5.69 -13.94 12.68
C ARG A 148 5.29 -13.34 14.02
N ALA A 149 3.99 -13.11 14.17
CA ALA A 149 3.39 -12.64 15.42
C ALA A 149 3.48 -13.72 16.51
N SER A 150 3.52 -15.01 16.15
CA SER A 150 3.72 -16.11 17.12
C SER A 150 5.03 -16.02 17.89
N ASP A 151 6.07 -15.47 17.28
CA ASP A 151 7.42 -15.39 17.86
C ASP A 151 7.55 -14.17 18.81
N LEU A 152 6.53 -13.28 18.84
CA LEU A 152 6.52 -12.09 19.68
C LEU A 152 6.03 -12.40 21.10
N PRO A 153 6.75 -11.94 22.14
CA PRO A 153 6.25 -12.01 23.51
C PRO A 153 5.02 -11.11 23.69
N ASP A 154 4.21 -11.40 24.70
CA ASP A 154 3.14 -10.50 25.10
C ASP A 154 3.68 -9.14 25.52
N TRP A 155 2.95 -8.08 25.15
CA TRP A 155 3.26 -6.74 25.61
C TRP A 155 3.21 -6.66 27.14
N GLN A 156 4.27 -6.10 27.73
CA GLN A 156 4.41 -5.88 29.16
C GLN A 156 4.46 -4.38 29.43
N GLY A 157 3.49 -3.86 30.15
CA GLY A 157 3.46 -2.46 30.56
C GLY A 157 2.24 -2.14 31.43
N PRO A 158 2.11 -0.88 31.88
CA PRO A 158 1.01 -0.46 32.73
C PRO A 158 -0.34 -0.63 32.01
N GLN A 159 -1.37 -1.13 32.71
CA GLN A 159 -2.71 -1.29 32.13
C GLN A 159 -3.32 0.05 31.66
N SER A 160 -2.91 1.16 32.27
CA SER A 160 -3.33 2.52 31.91
C SER A 160 -2.45 3.18 30.85
N TYR A 161 -1.52 2.45 30.24
CA TYR A 161 -0.63 3.02 29.24
C TYR A 161 -1.40 3.36 27.96
N THR A 162 -1.18 4.57 27.47
CA THR A 162 -1.63 5.01 26.16
C THR A 162 -0.42 5.48 25.35
N VAL A 163 -0.45 5.24 24.05
CA VAL A 163 0.62 5.72 23.15
C VAL A 163 0.41 7.22 22.94
N PRO A 164 1.36 8.09 23.31
CA PRO A 164 1.21 9.53 23.13
C PRO A 164 1.29 9.91 21.65
N ASP A 165 0.69 11.05 21.30
CA ASP A 165 0.64 11.54 19.92
C ASP A 165 2.02 11.81 19.32
N ASP A 166 2.96 12.27 20.14
CA ASP A 166 4.34 12.57 19.77
C ASP A 166 5.30 11.41 20.00
N PHE A 167 4.78 10.18 20.18
CA PHE A 167 5.55 8.99 20.51
C PHE A 167 6.77 8.83 19.59
N LYS A 168 7.93 8.73 20.23
CA LYS A 168 9.20 8.43 19.58
C LYS A 168 9.59 6.99 19.88
N PRO A 169 10.14 6.26 18.88
CA PRO A 169 10.75 4.96 19.12
C PRO A 169 11.67 4.99 20.35
N PRO A 170 11.42 4.17 21.38
CA PRO A 170 12.18 4.22 22.65
C PRO A 170 13.62 3.73 22.46
N PHE A 171 13.86 2.91 21.44
CA PHE A 171 15.18 2.44 21.03
C PHE A 171 15.17 2.01 19.55
N PRO A 172 16.34 1.96 18.88
CA PRO A 172 16.42 1.46 17.51
C PRO A 172 15.87 0.03 17.40
N SER A 173 15.12 -0.25 16.34
CA SER A 173 14.50 -1.57 16.12
C SER A 173 13.50 -2.02 17.21
N HIS A 174 12.90 -1.10 17.97
CA HIS A 174 11.79 -1.48 18.85
C HIS A 174 10.65 -2.14 18.05
N ARG A 175 9.98 -3.09 18.69
CA ARG A 175 8.89 -3.85 18.09
C ARG A 175 7.54 -3.31 18.56
N TRP A 176 6.49 -3.76 17.90
CA TRP A 176 5.13 -3.69 18.43
C TRP A 176 4.74 -5.08 18.90
N LEU A 177 4.38 -5.19 20.17
CA LEU A 177 4.10 -6.47 20.80
C LEU A 177 2.59 -6.68 20.91
N PRO A 178 2.10 -7.91 20.72
CA PRO A 178 0.69 -8.23 20.90
C PRO A 178 0.29 -8.06 22.37
N ALA A 179 -0.73 -7.25 22.63
CA ALA A 179 -1.32 -7.09 23.95
C ALA A 179 -2.49 -8.07 24.12
N ARG A 180 -2.18 -9.38 24.13
CA ARG A 180 -3.18 -10.49 24.12
C ARG A 180 -4.14 -10.50 25.31
N HIS A 181 -3.81 -9.78 26.39
CA HIS A 181 -4.66 -9.60 27.56
C HIS A 181 -5.77 -8.55 27.37
N LEU A 182 -5.68 -7.71 26.33
CA LEU A 182 -6.72 -6.75 25.98
C LEU A 182 -7.80 -7.44 25.13
N ASN A 183 -9.06 -7.23 25.51
CA ASN A 183 -10.21 -7.81 24.78
C ASN A 183 -10.61 -7.00 23.54
N ASN A 184 -10.11 -5.77 23.41
CA ASN A 184 -10.44 -4.84 22.33
C ASN A 184 -9.23 -3.92 22.05
N THR A 185 -9.41 -2.97 21.13
CA THR A 185 -8.38 -1.98 20.75
C THR A 185 -8.44 -0.71 21.58
N ASP A 186 -9.24 -0.65 22.66
CA ASP A 186 -9.39 0.58 23.44
C ASP A 186 -8.03 1.00 24.03
N GLY A 187 -7.68 2.28 23.87
CA GLY A 187 -6.39 2.82 24.33
C GLY A 187 -5.20 2.52 23.41
N THR A 188 -5.40 1.83 22.28
CA THR A 188 -4.36 1.62 21.27
C THR A 188 -4.44 2.67 20.14
N PRO A 189 -3.34 2.96 19.42
CA PRO A 189 -3.30 4.04 18.42
C PRO A 189 -4.41 4.02 17.37
N ILE A 190 -4.88 2.83 16.95
CA ILE A 190 -5.89 2.69 15.90
C ILE A 190 -7.20 3.40 16.23
N THR A 191 -7.53 3.60 17.51
CA THR A 191 -8.75 4.34 17.90
C THR A 191 -8.73 5.80 17.48
N THR A 192 -7.57 6.30 17.05
CA THR A 192 -7.40 7.66 16.53
C THR A 192 -7.62 7.73 15.01
N ALA A 193 -7.67 6.60 14.30
CA ALA A 193 -7.99 6.61 12.88
C ALA A 193 -9.38 7.20 12.65
N ASP A 194 -9.50 8.09 11.69
CA ASP A 194 -10.76 8.67 11.24
C ASP A 194 -10.96 8.42 9.75
N TYR A 195 -12.18 8.67 9.28
CA TYR A 195 -12.53 8.47 7.87
C TYR A 195 -12.24 9.73 7.06
N THR A 196 -10.98 10.18 7.07
CA THR A 196 -10.54 11.34 6.29
C THR A 196 -9.22 11.05 5.56
N PRO A 197 -8.96 11.69 4.41
CA PRO A 197 -7.70 11.50 3.69
C PRO A 197 -6.49 12.04 4.46
N ASP A 198 -6.65 13.13 5.19
CA ASP A 198 -5.64 13.86 5.98
C ASP A 198 -5.65 13.54 7.47
N GLY A 199 -6.32 12.45 7.81
CA GLY A 199 -6.50 11.99 9.18
C GLY A 199 -5.25 11.44 9.86
N PRO A 200 -5.36 11.06 11.14
CA PRO A 200 -4.30 10.42 11.90
C PRO A 200 -3.69 9.19 11.22
N GLY A 201 -4.44 8.49 10.37
CA GLY A 201 -3.94 7.40 9.55
C GLY A 201 -2.84 7.79 8.56
N TRP A 202 -2.72 9.07 8.18
CA TRP A 202 -1.63 9.58 7.36
C TRP A 202 -0.38 9.87 8.20
N TYR A 203 -0.49 10.73 9.21
CA TYR A 203 0.70 11.29 9.88
C TYR A 203 1.13 10.54 11.15
N ARG A 204 0.28 9.67 11.72
CA ARG A 204 0.62 8.88 12.91
C ARG A 204 1.14 7.50 12.50
N TRP A 205 2.45 7.39 12.40
CA TRP A 205 3.13 6.12 12.12
C TRP A 205 2.79 5.00 13.14
N THR A 206 2.31 5.34 14.34
CA THR A 206 1.83 4.39 15.35
C THR A 206 0.56 3.66 14.91
N VAL A 207 -0.34 4.33 14.19
CA VAL A 207 -1.52 3.72 13.55
C VAL A 207 -1.07 2.74 12.46
N ALA A 208 -0.13 3.17 11.63
CA ALA A 208 0.49 2.34 10.59
C ALA A 208 1.11 1.07 11.18
N ALA A 209 1.90 1.21 12.24
CA ALA A 209 2.58 0.10 12.89
C ALA A 209 1.57 -0.91 13.47
N GLN A 210 0.54 -0.45 14.19
CA GLN A 210 -0.48 -1.34 14.71
C GLN A 210 -1.21 -2.11 13.60
N GLN A 211 -1.55 -1.45 12.49
CA GLN A 211 -2.17 -2.11 11.33
C GLN A 211 -1.27 -3.21 10.74
N HIS A 212 0.02 -2.90 10.54
CA HIS A 212 0.98 -3.85 9.96
C HIS A 212 1.18 -5.09 10.83
N TYR A 213 1.33 -4.93 12.15
CA TYR A 213 1.49 -6.08 13.04
C TYR A 213 0.21 -6.93 13.13
N SER A 214 -0.96 -6.29 13.08
CA SER A 214 -2.24 -7.01 12.96
C SER A 214 -2.32 -7.80 11.65
N PHE A 215 -1.85 -7.19 10.55
CA PHE A 215 -1.78 -7.84 9.25
C PHE A 215 -0.84 -9.04 9.27
N PHE A 216 0.36 -8.92 9.85
CA PHE A 216 1.30 -10.04 9.94
C PHE A 216 0.72 -11.21 10.75
N GLU A 217 0.00 -10.94 11.83
CA GLU A 217 -0.69 -11.98 12.58
C GLU A 217 -1.75 -12.70 11.73
N HIS A 218 -2.55 -11.95 10.97
CA HIS A 218 -3.56 -12.54 10.08
C HIS A 218 -2.95 -13.25 8.88
N LEU A 219 -1.85 -12.74 8.32
CA LEU A 219 -1.07 -13.39 7.27
C LEU A 219 -0.56 -14.75 7.76
N GLU A 220 0.04 -14.79 8.95
CA GLU A 220 0.56 -16.01 9.55
C GLU A 220 -0.55 -17.06 9.77
N LYS A 221 -1.74 -16.61 10.19
CA LYS A 221 -2.89 -17.48 10.46
C LYS A 221 -3.71 -17.86 9.22
N GLY A 222 -3.37 -17.36 8.03
CA GLY A 222 -4.17 -17.57 6.82
C GLY A 222 -5.55 -16.89 6.89
N GLU A 223 -5.66 -15.78 7.63
CA GLU A 223 -6.91 -15.07 7.90
C GLU A 223 -7.06 -13.76 7.11
N LEU A 224 -6.33 -13.60 5.99
CA LEU A 224 -6.45 -12.39 5.15
C LEU A 224 -7.86 -12.16 4.59
N TRP A 225 -8.71 -13.19 4.59
CA TRP A 225 -10.14 -13.05 4.28
C TRP A 225 -10.85 -11.99 5.12
N ARG A 226 -10.34 -11.67 6.33
CA ARG A 226 -10.88 -10.63 7.20
C ARG A 226 -10.76 -9.22 6.60
N TYR A 227 -9.73 -8.98 5.78
CA TYR A 227 -9.50 -7.69 5.10
C TYR A 227 -10.35 -7.53 3.84
N ARG A 228 -11.15 -8.53 3.47
CA ARG A 228 -11.96 -8.50 2.25
C ARG A 228 -13.32 -7.85 2.54
N PHE A 229 -13.62 -6.78 1.81
CA PHE A 229 -14.96 -6.19 1.70
C PHE A 229 -15.33 -6.10 0.21
N THR A 230 -16.63 -6.11 -0.12
CA THR A 230 -17.10 -6.23 -1.52
C THR A 230 -16.76 -5.02 -2.38
N VAL A 231 -17.16 -3.83 -1.95
CA VAL A 231 -16.93 -2.54 -2.62
C VAL A 231 -16.98 -1.48 -1.53
N TRP A 232 -16.02 -0.57 -1.49
CA TRP A 232 -16.11 0.65 -0.72
C TRP A 232 -16.05 1.86 -1.64
N ASP A 233 -17.20 2.51 -1.87
CA ASP A 233 -17.32 3.67 -2.75
C ASP A 233 -16.85 4.92 -2.01
N TYR A 234 -15.69 5.45 -2.39
CA TYR A 234 -15.15 6.70 -1.85
C TYR A 234 -15.83 7.94 -2.43
N HIS A 235 -16.81 7.75 -3.31
CA HIS A 235 -17.53 8.81 -4.00
C HIS A 235 -16.59 9.77 -4.71
N TYR A 236 -16.34 10.92 -4.10
CA TYR A 236 -15.44 11.96 -4.60
C TYR A 236 -14.46 12.45 -3.52
N ASP A 237 -14.21 11.61 -2.53
CA ASP A 237 -13.19 11.82 -1.51
C ASP A 237 -11.84 11.30 -2.02
N ARG A 238 -10.78 11.90 -1.50
CA ARG A 238 -9.41 11.53 -1.89
C ARG A 238 -9.12 10.08 -1.49
N LEU A 239 -8.52 9.37 -2.42
CA LEU A 239 -7.95 8.04 -2.23
C LEU A 239 -6.47 8.11 -2.56
N SER A 240 -5.63 7.26 -1.96
CA SER A 240 -4.27 7.17 -2.47
C SER A 240 -4.22 6.37 -3.76
N THR A 241 -3.32 6.81 -4.66
CA THR A 241 -3.07 6.15 -5.94
C THR A 241 -2.07 5.00 -5.83
N THR A 242 -1.65 4.58 -4.64
CA THR A 242 -0.54 3.63 -4.44
C THR A 242 -0.75 2.26 -5.07
N PHE A 243 -2.00 1.80 -5.23
CA PHE A 243 -2.30 0.62 -6.02
C PHE A 243 -3.67 0.79 -6.66
N MET A 244 -3.72 1.04 -7.97
CA MET A 244 -4.98 1.27 -8.68
C MET A 244 -4.99 0.77 -10.12
N CYS A 245 -6.17 0.63 -10.70
CA CYS A 245 -6.43 0.19 -12.05
C CYS A 245 -7.29 1.21 -12.82
N ILE A 246 -6.89 1.54 -14.05
CA ILE A 246 -7.55 2.54 -14.89
C ILE A 246 -7.39 2.20 -16.39
N TRP A 247 -8.34 2.62 -17.22
CA TRP A 247 -8.19 2.54 -18.68
C TRP A 247 -7.35 3.69 -19.22
N GLY A 248 -6.51 3.43 -20.20
CA GLY A 248 -5.74 4.46 -20.88
C GLY A 248 -6.63 5.48 -21.60
N ASP A 249 -7.81 5.08 -22.09
CA ASP A 249 -8.83 6.03 -22.60
C ASP A 249 -9.24 7.06 -21.54
N ASP A 250 -9.42 6.60 -20.28
CA ASP A 250 -9.77 7.44 -19.16
C ASP A 250 -8.61 8.40 -18.82
N VAL A 251 -7.37 7.92 -18.88
CA VAL A 251 -6.16 8.72 -18.64
C VAL A 251 -5.99 9.79 -19.73
N VAL A 252 -6.06 9.42 -21.00
CA VAL A 252 -5.91 10.33 -22.14
C VAL A 252 -6.97 11.44 -22.11
N ALA A 253 -8.17 11.14 -21.63
CA ALA A 253 -9.25 12.12 -21.50
C ALA A 253 -9.06 13.16 -20.38
N ILE A 254 -8.12 12.94 -19.45
CA ILE A 254 -7.97 13.77 -18.26
C ILE A 254 -6.55 14.30 -18.02
N ARG A 255 -5.50 13.68 -18.59
CA ARG A 255 -4.11 13.98 -18.24
C ARG A 255 -3.65 15.39 -18.63
N ASP A 256 -4.20 15.98 -19.69
CA ASP A 256 -3.82 17.33 -20.14
C ASP A 256 -4.27 18.42 -19.16
N ASP A 257 -5.30 18.12 -18.34
CA ASP A 257 -5.84 18.99 -17.31
C ASP A 257 -5.20 18.71 -15.92
N MET A 258 -4.38 17.66 -15.81
CA MET A 258 -3.80 17.20 -14.54
C MET A 258 -2.58 18.06 -14.19
N SER A 259 -2.62 18.75 -13.05
CA SER A 259 -1.51 19.59 -12.58
C SER A 259 -1.08 19.23 -11.17
N GLY A 260 0.23 18.97 -10.98
CA GLY A 260 0.90 18.84 -9.68
C GLY A 260 0.47 17.65 -8.81
N ASP A 261 -0.74 17.73 -8.25
CA ASP A 261 -1.35 16.72 -7.37
C ASP A 261 -2.21 15.77 -8.20
N ASP A 262 -1.53 14.85 -8.90
CA ASP A 262 -2.19 13.84 -9.74
C ASP A 262 -3.19 12.99 -8.95
N GLU A 263 -2.84 12.61 -7.72
CA GLU A 263 -3.73 11.86 -6.84
C GLU A 263 -5.01 12.63 -6.51
N GLY A 264 -4.92 13.89 -6.11
CA GLY A 264 -6.11 14.73 -5.87
C GLY A 264 -6.94 14.92 -7.13
N TYR A 265 -6.28 15.16 -8.26
CA TYR A 265 -6.96 15.35 -9.53
C TYR A 265 -7.70 14.09 -10.00
N MET A 266 -7.02 12.94 -10.00
CA MET A 266 -7.58 11.66 -10.43
C MET A 266 -8.66 11.14 -9.50
N THR A 267 -8.60 11.47 -8.20
CA THR A 267 -9.54 10.95 -7.22
C THR A 267 -10.68 11.91 -6.87
N ILE A 268 -10.51 13.21 -7.08
CA ILE A 268 -11.54 14.19 -6.71
C ILE A 268 -12.05 14.91 -7.94
N GLU A 269 -11.15 15.58 -8.68
CA GLU A 269 -11.53 16.56 -9.68
C GLU A 269 -12.10 15.92 -10.95
N ALA A 270 -11.35 14.99 -11.56
CA ALA A 270 -11.78 14.28 -12.75
C ALA A 270 -13.06 13.45 -12.52
N PRO A 271 -13.19 12.65 -11.43
CA PRO A 271 -14.43 11.97 -11.08
C PRO A 271 -15.65 12.89 -10.99
N LYS A 272 -15.53 14.04 -10.30
CA LYS A 272 -16.62 15.04 -10.18
C LYS A 272 -16.99 15.64 -11.53
N ARG A 273 -15.98 16.04 -12.33
CA ARG A 273 -16.16 16.61 -13.66
C ARG A 273 -16.87 15.65 -14.61
N LEU A 274 -16.46 14.38 -14.60
CA LEU A 274 -17.00 13.33 -15.46
C LEU A 274 -18.27 12.67 -14.90
N ARG A 275 -18.65 12.98 -13.65
CA ARG A 275 -19.76 12.33 -12.90
C ARG A 275 -19.60 10.81 -12.83
N ARG A 276 -18.38 10.36 -12.62
CA ARG A 276 -18.01 8.94 -12.51
C ARG A 276 -17.54 8.67 -11.10
N ARG A 277 -18.05 7.58 -10.50
CA ARG A 277 -17.68 7.20 -9.13
C ARG A 277 -16.37 6.42 -9.10
N MET A 278 -15.84 6.27 -7.89
CA MET A 278 -14.60 5.54 -7.63
C MET A 278 -14.80 4.50 -6.53
N PRO A 279 -14.97 3.24 -6.93
CA PRO A 279 -14.93 2.15 -5.98
C PRO A 279 -13.47 1.83 -5.59
N SER A 280 -13.19 1.77 -4.29
CA SER A 280 -12.04 1.02 -3.75
C SER A 280 -12.49 -0.41 -3.48
N LEU A 281 -11.65 -1.34 -3.89
CA LEU A 281 -11.99 -2.73 -4.06
C LEU A 281 -10.92 -3.67 -3.54
N ILE A 282 -11.48 -4.83 -3.23
CA ILE A 282 -10.98 -6.05 -2.62
C ILE A 282 -9.46 -6.27 -2.74
N TYR A 283 -8.92 -6.81 -1.65
CA TYR A 283 -7.63 -7.47 -1.47
C TYR A 283 -6.48 -6.61 -0.96
N SER A 284 -5.86 -7.13 0.10
CA SER A 284 -4.85 -6.46 0.90
C SER A 284 -3.53 -6.39 0.16
N SER A 285 -3.04 -5.19 -0.08
CA SER A 285 -1.61 -4.93 -0.26
C SER A 285 -1.08 -4.19 0.96
N SER A 286 0.19 -4.40 1.30
CA SER A 286 0.85 -3.69 2.41
C SER A 286 1.89 -2.74 1.84
N SER A 287 1.84 -1.46 2.20
CA SER A 287 2.89 -0.49 1.89
C SER A 287 3.68 -0.05 3.11
N SER A 288 4.98 0.14 2.95
CA SER A 288 5.87 0.76 3.93
C SER A 288 6.37 2.07 3.36
N SER A 289 6.09 3.21 3.99
CA SER A 289 6.47 4.53 3.48
C SER A 289 7.99 4.68 3.32
N PHE A 290 8.50 4.50 2.11
CA PHE A 290 9.86 4.84 1.66
C PHE A 290 9.78 5.30 0.19
N LYS A 291 10.67 6.19 -0.22
CA LYS A 291 10.54 6.95 -1.47
C LYS A 291 11.22 6.26 -2.65
N ASN A 292 10.54 6.34 -3.79
CA ASN A 292 11.00 6.47 -5.19
C ASN A 292 11.16 5.19 -6.03
N ILE A 293 10.06 4.76 -6.66
CA ILE A 293 9.90 4.13 -7.98
C ILE A 293 8.36 4.01 -8.19
N ALA A 294 7.86 4.27 -9.40
CA ALA A 294 6.47 3.95 -9.73
C ALA A 294 6.46 2.83 -10.77
N LEU A 295 5.53 1.89 -10.63
CA LEU A 295 5.34 0.76 -11.53
C LEU A 295 4.00 0.91 -12.25
N PHE A 296 3.99 0.60 -13.54
CA PHE A 296 2.77 0.33 -14.32
C PHE A 296 2.72 -1.12 -14.77
#